data_AF-A0A246FLT6-F1
#
_entry.id   AF-A0A246FLT6-F1
#
_cell.length_a   1.000
_cell.length_b   1.000
_cell.length_c   1.000
_cell.angle_alpha   90.00
_cell.angle_beta   90.00
_cell.angle_gamma   90.00
#
_symmetry.space_group_name_H-M   'P 1'
#
loop_
_entity.id
_entity.type
_entity.pdbx_description
1 polymer ?
#
loop_
_entity_poly.entity_id
_entity_poly.type
_entity_poly.pdbx_seq_one_letter_code
_entity_poly.pdbx_strand_id
1 'polypeptide(L)'
;MRTLWIAATLAGTLLSGCSEAQPSQPGSPSNTLNLGSEKGNNDTEIDHLKQVSKLDDVRESSGLALTGEPGTLYTHSDDGNPAILFKINIEDGKTVAQIEVPVQSRDWESITRDDAGNLYIGDVGNNNNDRRDLVIHRLNPLNPKIVQEIKLKYPDQTEFPPKKKERNFDSEATLWHDGQVYLFTKDRGAGETSKVYTVPDRPGSYTAKLLTKLAISGEVTDATLSPNGRRLVLMAREEMFVFEGENLAAILKAKPERISLKGLGQTEGAVFATDALLYISTEQGGLYEYELK
;
A
#
# COMPACT_ATOMS: atom_id res chain seq x y z
N MET A 1 0.06 -13.60 -50.82
CA MET A 1 -0.40 -14.88 -51.41
C MET A 1 0.63 -15.97 -51.11
N ARG A 2 0.13 -17.11 -50.62
CA ARG A 2 0.78 -18.45 -50.50
C ARG A 2 1.85 -18.68 -49.41
N THR A 3 1.33 -19.17 -48.29
CA THR A 3 1.79 -20.27 -47.42
C THR A 3 2.79 -21.27 -48.01
N LEU A 4 3.73 -21.73 -47.19
CA LEU A 4 4.39 -23.04 -47.34
C LEU A 4 4.39 -23.82 -46.02
N TRP A 5 4.23 -25.13 -46.14
CA TRP A 5 3.89 -26.12 -45.13
C TRP A 5 5.10 -27.03 -44.77
N ILE A 6 5.13 -27.45 -43.50
CA ILE A 6 5.35 -28.81 -42.94
C ILE A 6 6.65 -29.62 -43.21
N ALA A 7 7.28 -29.95 -42.05
CA ALA A 7 7.83 -31.20 -41.50
C ALA A 7 8.59 -32.24 -42.34
N ALA A 8 9.64 -32.77 -41.72
CA ALA A 8 10.10 -34.15 -41.90
C ALA A 8 10.64 -34.71 -40.58
N THR A 9 9.99 -35.77 -40.08
CA THR A 9 10.47 -36.73 -39.09
C THR A 9 11.19 -37.88 -39.80
N LEU A 10 12.28 -38.41 -39.22
CA LEU A 10 12.68 -39.80 -39.46
C LEU A 10 13.29 -40.42 -38.20
N ALA A 11 12.81 -41.61 -37.87
CA ALA A 11 13.21 -42.46 -36.74
C ALA A 11 14.25 -43.50 -37.17
N GLY A 12 15.00 -44.05 -36.21
CA GLY A 12 15.84 -45.22 -36.38
C GLY A 12 16.38 -45.75 -35.04
N THR A 13 15.92 -46.92 -34.63
CA THR A 13 16.30 -47.69 -33.43
C THR A 13 17.12 -48.94 -33.76
N LEU A 14 17.78 -49.52 -32.74
CA LEU A 14 18.25 -50.91 -32.48
C LEU A 14 19.77 -50.94 -32.15
N LEU A 15 20.23 -51.20 -30.91
CA LEU A 15 20.23 -52.39 -30.01
C LEU A 15 21.48 -53.29 -30.14
N SER A 16 22.13 -53.56 -28.98
CA SER A 16 22.87 -54.78 -28.51
C SER A 16 24.08 -54.35 -27.64
N GLY A 17 24.18 -54.62 -26.32
CA GLY A 17 24.52 -55.89 -25.63
C GLY A 17 26.07 -56.00 -25.46
N CYS A 18 26.74 -56.40 -24.37
CA CYS A 18 26.47 -57.08 -23.09
C CYS A 18 27.69 -56.85 -22.14
N SER A 19 27.55 -57.03 -20.81
CA SER A 19 28.33 -58.01 -20.02
C SER A 19 28.02 -57.92 -18.51
N GLU A 20 28.01 -59.10 -17.89
CA GLU A 20 27.45 -59.50 -16.60
C GLU A 20 28.36 -59.28 -15.38
N ALA A 21 27.78 -59.20 -14.18
CA ALA A 21 28.15 -60.00 -13.01
C ALA A 21 27.08 -59.94 -11.89
N GLN A 22 26.64 -61.12 -11.42
CA GLN A 22 25.74 -61.44 -10.28
C GLN A 22 26.59 -61.91 -9.05
N PRO A 23 26.03 -62.38 -7.90
CA PRO A 23 24.91 -61.93 -7.06
C PRO A 23 25.20 -62.04 -5.52
N SER A 24 24.32 -61.52 -4.65
CA SER A 24 23.81 -62.22 -3.43
C SER A 24 22.70 -61.43 -2.70
N GLN A 25 21.76 -62.19 -2.11
CA GLN A 25 20.60 -61.82 -1.28
C GLN A 25 20.68 -62.66 0.02
N PRO A 26 19.84 -62.50 1.07
CA PRO A 26 18.90 -61.43 1.45
C PRO A 26 19.02 -60.99 2.94
N GLY A 27 18.35 -59.89 3.31
CA GLY A 27 18.05 -59.55 4.70
C GLY A 27 17.15 -58.32 4.83
N SER A 28 15.91 -58.52 5.27
CA SER A 28 14.97 -57.47 5.73
C SER A 28 14.90 -57.52 7.27
N PRO A 29 14.63 -56.42 8.01
CA PRO A 29 13.40 -55.64 7.83
C PRO A 29 13.52 -54.10 7.90
N SER A 30 12.65 -53.46 7.13
CA SER A 30 11.82 -52.29 7.51
C SER A 30 12.36 -51.32 8.56
N ASN A 31 12.77 -50.13 8.10
CA ASN A 31 12.45 -48.88 8.77
C ASN A 31 12.33 -47.76 7.73
N THR A 32 11.08 -47.43 7.41
CA THR A 32 10.65 -46.26 6.64
C THR A 32 11.05 -44.99 7.39
N LEU A 33 12.08 -44.29 6.91
CA LEU A 33 12.32 -42.90 7.27
C LEU A 33 11.62 -42.01 6.23
N ASN A 34 10.46 -41.51 6.65
CA ASN A 34 9.80 -40.39 5.98
C ASN A 34 10.74 -39.18 6.00
N LEU A 35 11.24 -38.79 4.84
CA LEU A 35 11.67 -37.42 4.57
C LEU A 35 10.40 -36.57 4.39
N GLY A 36 9.75 -36.30 5.52
CA GLY A 36 8.71 -35.29 5.62
C GLY A 36 9.39 -33.93 5.77
N SER A 37 9.25 -33.11 4.74
CA SER A 37 9.64 -31.70 4.71
C SER A 37 9.11 -30.97 5.96
N GLU A 38 10.00 -30.55 6.85
CA GLU A 38 9.69 -29.52 7.84
C GLU A 38 9.42 -28.21 7.08
N LYS A 39 8.14 -27.89 6.90
CA LYS A 39 7.73 -26.50 6.70
C LYS A 39 8.04 -25.77 8.00
N GLY A 40 9.22 -25.14 8.06
CA GLY A 40 9.51 -24.15 9.09
C GLY A 40 8.56 -22.98 8.93
N ASN A 41 7.47 -22.98 9.70
CA ASN A 41 6.61 -21.81 9.85
C ASN A 41 7.34 -20.84 10.77
N ASN A 42 8.21 -19.99 10.20
CA ASN A 42 8.74 -18.83 10.90
C ASN A 42 7.70 -17.69 10.82
N ASP A 43 6.53 -17.89 11.42
CA ASP A 43 5.67 -16.76 11.76
C ASP A 43 6.29 -16.11 12.99
N THR A 44 7.08 -15.08 12.79
CA THR A 44 7.35 -14.11 13.84
C THR A 44 6.02 -13.45 14.20
N GLU A 45 5.37 -13.95 15.25
CA GLU A 45 4.14 -13.39 15.78
C GLU A 45 4.40 -11.92 16.15
N ILE A 46 3.67 -11.02 15.48
CA ILE A 46 3.73 -9.59 15.76
C ILE A 46 2.67 -9.30 16.81
N ASP A 47 3.11 -8.89 17.99
CA ASP A 47 2.26 -8.49 19.10
C ASP A 47 1.12 -7.56 18.64
N HIS A 48 -0.12 -7.90 19.03
CA HIS A 48 -1.36 -7.15 18.76
C HIS A 48 -1.78 -7.05 17.29
N LEU A 49 -1.12 -7.80 16.39
CA LEU A 49 -1.50 -7.91 15.00
C LEU A 49 -2.27 -9.20 14.74
N LYS A 50 -3.39 -9.10 14.01
CA LYS A 50 -4.18 -10.27 13.59
C LYS A 50 -4.61 -10.11 12.14
N GLN A 51 -4.34 -11.10 11.30
CA GLN A 51 -4.93 -11.13 9.96
C GLN A 51 -6.44 -11.43 10.07
N VAL A 52 -7.26 -10.60 9.44
CA VAL A 52 -8.72 -10.73 9.44
C VAL A 52 -9.21 -11.41 8.16
N SER A 53 -8.71 -10.96 7.01
CA SER A 53 -9.15 -11.46 5.71
C SER A 53 -8.10 -11.24 4.62
N LYS A 54 -8.49 -11.49 3.36
CA LYS A 54 -7.66 -11.28 2.18
C LYS A 54 -8.48 -10.61 1.06
N LEU A 55 -7.92 -9.55 0.48
CA LEU A 55 -8.51 -8.74 -0.58
C LEU A 55 -8.21 -9.34 -1.97
N ASP A 56 -8.77 -10.52 -2.26
CA ASP A 56 -8.45 -11.25 -3.51
C ASP A 56 -8.92 -10.53 -4.79
N ASP A 57 -9.93 -9.66 -4.68
CA ASP A 57 -10.51 -8.92 -5.82
C ASP A 57 -9.79 -7.59 -6.12
N VAL A 58 -8.90 -7.14 -5.23
CA VAL A 58 -8.20 -5.85 -5.34
C VAL A 58 -6.72 -6.10 -5.51
N ARG A 59 -6.23 -5.94 -6.74
CA ARG A 59 -4.80 -6.03 -7.02
C ARG A 59 -4.09 -4.83 -6.39
N GLU A 60 -3.05 -5.09 -5.60
CA GLU A 60 -2.17 -4.06 -5.02
C GLU A 60 -2.98 -2.96 -4.31
N SER A 61 -3.74 -3.35 -3.28
CA SER A 61 -4.48 -2.41 -2.42
C SER A 61 -3.52 -1.37 -1.83
N SER A 62 -3.73 -0.11 -2.17
CA SER A 62 -2.78 0.98 -1.88
C SER A 62 -3.22 1.88 -0.71
N GLY A 63 -4.52 2.19 -0.59
CA GLY A 63 -5.06 2.99 0.53
C GLY A 63 -6.30 2.40 1.20
N LEU A 64 -6.61 2.82 2.43
CA LEU A 64 -7.83 2.43 3.16
C LEU A 64 -8.60 3.66 3.69
N ALA A 65 -9.93 3.63 3.57
CA ALA A 65 -10.80 4.61 4.22
C ALA A 65 -12.06 3.95 4.79
N LEU A 66 -12.56 4.48 5.92
CA LEU A 66 -13.84 4.04 6.47
C LEU A 66 -15.00 4.47 5.57
N THR A 67 -15.94 3.55 5.30
CA THR A 67 -17.16 3.86 4.54
C THR A 67 -18.20 4.62 5.36
N GLY A 68 -18.11 4.55 6.70
CA GLY A 68 -19.17 4.97 7.62
C GLY A 68 -20.22 3.89 7.89
N GLU A 69 -20.19 2.78 7.13
CA GLU A 69 -21.01 1.60 7.37
C GLU A 69 -20.18 0.54 8.12
N PRO A 70 -20.66 0.03 9.28
CA PRO A 70 -19.95 -0.98 10.05
C PRO A 70 -19.53 -2.20 9.22
N GLY A 71 -18.29 -2.67 9.44
CA GLY A 71 -17.77 -3.87 8.79
C GLY A 71 -17.31 -3.69 7.33
N THR A 72 -17.24 -2.44 6.83
CA THR A 72 -16.80 -2.18 5.45
C THR A 72 -15.76 -1.07 5.35
N LEU A 73 -14.85 -1.21 4.39
CA LEU A 73 -13.81 -0.23 4.04
C LEU A 73 -13.91 0.14 2.56
N TYR A 74 -13.42 1.33 2.21
CA TYR A 74 -13.02 1.68 0.86
C TYR A 74 -11.54 1.40 0.67
N THR A 75 -11.18 0.94 -0.53
CA THR A 75 -9.80 0.84 -1.00
C THR A 75 -9.73 1.12 -2.51
N HIS A 76 -8.52 1.24 -3.04
CA HIS A 76 -8.24 1.30 -4.47
C HIS A 76 -6.97 0.51 -4.79
N SER A 77 -6.84 0.12 -6.05
CA SER A 77 -5.60 -0.41 -6.57
C SER A 77 -4.56 0.70 -6.80
N ASP A 78 -3.30 0.31 -6.79
CA ASP A 78 -2.13 1.14 -7.10
C ASP A 78 -2.02 1.52 -8.61
N ASP A 79 -0.89 2.10 -9.04
CA ASP A 79 -0.58 2.56 -10.39
C ASP A 79 -1.00 1.60 -11.53
N GLY A 80 -1.39 2.19 -12.66
CA GLY A 80 -1.72 1.51 -13.89
C GLY A 80 -3.07 0.80 -13.88
N ASN A 81 -3.86 0.95 -12.81
CA ASN A 81 -5.20 0.39 -12.70
C ASN A 81 -6.30 1.43 -13.03
N PRO A 82 -7.51 0.99 -13.43
CA PRO A 82 -8.64 1.89 -13.60
C PRO A 82 -9.00 2.64 -12.30
N ALA A 83 -9.51 3.87 -12.43
CA ALA A 83 -9.98 4.70 -11.31
C ALA A 83 -11.27 4.14 -10.68
N ILE A 84 -11.11 3.08 -9.87
CA ILE A 84 -12.20 2.36 -9.20
C ILE A 84 -11.94 2.35 -7.71
N LEU A 85 -12.94 2.78 -6.94
CA LEU A 85 -12.99 2.53 -5.51
C LEU A 85 -13.73 1.21 -5.26
N PHE A 86 -13.11 0.33 -4.48
CA PHE A 86 -13.69 -0.92 -4.04
C PHE A 86 -14.22 -0.72 -2.62
N LYS A 87 -15.51 -1.02 -2.43
CA LYS A 87 -16.06 -1.21 -1.09
C LYS A 87 -15.90 -2.68 -0.74
N ILE A 88 -15.17 -2.98 0.32
CA ILE A 88 -14.88 -4.35 0.76
C ILE A 88 -15.54 -4.66 2.10
N ASN A 89 -15.86 -5.93 2.33
CA ASN A 89 -16.25 -6.44 3.63
C ASN A 89 -15.00 -6.85 4.41
N ILE A 90 -14.88 -6.41 5.67
CA ILE A 90 -13.68 -6.65 6.49
C ILE A 90 -13.54 -8.12 6.87
N GLU A 91 -14.65 -8.79 7.20
CA GLU A 91 -14.66 -10.17 7.72
C GLU A 91 -14.19 -11.19 6.68
N ASP A 92 -14.62 -11.05 5.43
CA ASP A 92 -14.30 -12.01 4.37
C ASP A 92 -13.45 -11.44 3.23
N GLY A 93 -13.14 -10.15 3.26
CA GLY A 93 -12.28 -9.46 2.29
C GLY A 93 -12.91 -9.24 0.92
N LYS A 94 -14.17 -9.65 0.72
CA LYS A 94 -14.82 -9.60 -0.59
C LYS A 94 -15.20 -8.18 -1.00
N THR A 95 -15.12 -7.91 -2.30
CA THR A 95 -15.69 -6.69 -2.86
C THR A 95 -17.22 -6.77 -2.84
N VAL A 96 -17.86 -5.83 -2.14
CA VAL A 96 -19.32 -5.71 -2.07
C VAL A 96 -19.88 -4.64 -3.01
N ALA A 97 -19.05 -3.68 -3.44
CA ALA A 97 -19.40 -2.72 -4.48
C ALA A 97 -18.14 -2.17 -5.17
N GLN A 98 -18.28 -1.76 -6.42
CA GLN A 98 -17.26 -1.02 -7.17
C GLN A 98 -17.83 0.32 -7.60
N ILE A 99 -17.05 1.39 -7.43
CA ILE A 99 -17.44 2.75 -7.76
C ILE A 99 -16.44 3.31 -8.77
N GLU A 100 -16.87 3.43 -10.01
CA GLU A 100 -16.07 4.08 -11.06
C GLU A 100 -16.04 5.60 -10.86
N VAL A 101 -14.84 6.12 -10.68
CA VAL A 101 -14.56 7.55 -10.59
C VAL A 101 -14.21 8.07 -11.99
N PRO A 102 -14.91 9.08 -12.53
CA PRO A 102 -14.74 9.53 -13.91
C PRO A 102 -13.52 10.45 -14.09
N VAL A 103 -12.34 9.95 -13.71
CA VAL A 103 -11.05 10.62 -13.87
C VAL A 103 -10.05 9.67 -14.51
N GLN A 104 -9.00 10.23 -15.10
CA GLN A 104 -7.85 9.44 -15.51
C GLN A 104 -6.92 9.32 -14.31
N SER A 105 -6.83 8.13 -13.72
CA SER A 105 -5.80 7.82 -12.72
C SER A 105 -4.44 7.78 -13.41
N ARG A 106 -3.48 8.53 -12.87
CA ARG A 106 -2.08 8.48 -13.28
C ARG A 106 -1.20 7.77 -12.26
N ASP A 107 -1.35 8.04 -10.97
CA ASP A 107 -0.60 7.40 -9.88
C ASP A 107 -1.36 7.58 -8.55
N TRP A 108 -2.39 6.75 -8.33
CA TRP A 108 -3.23 6.79 -7.12
C TRP A 108 -2.56 6.04 -5.97
N GLU A 109 -2.20 6.77 -4.93
CA GLU A 109 -1.37 6.21 -3.84
C GLU A 109 -2.07 6.17 -2.48
N SER A 110 -3.06 7.04 -2.26
CA SER A 110 -3.75 7.08 -0.97
C SER A 110 -5.17 7.61 -1.05
N ILE A 111 -5.93 7.28 -0.01
CA ILE A 111 -7.29 7.75 0.20
C ILE A 111 -7.51 8.15 1.65
N THR A 112 -8.14 9.29 1.86
CA THR A 112 -8.57 9.76 3.18
C THR A 112 -9.98 10.33 3.10
N ARG A 113 -10.59 10.65 4.24
CA ARG A 113 -11.97 11.17 4.28
C ARG A 113 -12.12 12.34 5.22
N ASP A 114 -13.06 13.23 4.90
CA ASP A 114 -13.52 14.24 5.85
C ASP A 114 -14.67 13.75 6.75
N ASP A 115 -14.99 14.56 7.76
CA ASP A 115 -16.08 14.29 8.70
C ASP A 115 -17.47 14.24 8.03
N ALA A 116 -17.59 14.80 6.83
CA ALA A 116 -18.81 14.76 6.02
C ALA A 116 -18.86 13.53 5.08
N GLY A 117 -17.85 12.66 5.12
CA GLY A 117 -17.75 11.45 4.30
C GLY A 117 -17.33 11.71 2.86
N ASN A 118 -16.82 12.90 2.52
CA ASN A 118 -16.16 13.07 1.22
C ASN A 118 -14.79 12.39 1.26
N LEU A 119 -14.46 11.73 0.16
CA LEU A 119 -13.20 11.05 -0.05
C LEU A 119 -12.24 11.98 -0.79
N TYR A 120 -10.97 11.92 -0.40
CA TYR A 120 -9.84 12.61 -1.01
C TYR A 120 -8.87 11.54 -1.46
N ILE A 121 -8.71 11.40 -2.78
CA ILE A 121 -7.86 10.39 -3.40
C ILE A 121 -6.65 11.11 -3.98
N GLY A 122 -5.46 10.74 -3.51
CA GLY A 122 -4.20 11.34 -3.95
C GLY A 122 -3.72 10.71 -5.26
N ASP A 123 -3.89 11.42 -6.38
CA ASP A 123 -3.14 11.16 -7.61
C ASP A 123 -1.85 11.99 -7.60
N VAL A 124 -0.98 11.61 -6.68
CA VAL A 124 0.18 12.40 -6.26
C VAL A 124 1.47 11.58 -6.17
N GLY A 125 1.39 10.27 -6.45
CA GLY A 125 2.53 9.41 -6.68
C GLY A 125 3.41 9.98 -7.79
N ASN A 126 4.71 9.98 -7.55
CA ASN A 126 5.72 10.66 -8.34
C ASN A 126 7.08 9.97 -8.15
N ASN A 127 7.09 8.66 -8.36
CA ASN A 127 8.26 7.77 -8.29
C ASN A 127 9.54 8.37 -8.90
N ASN A 128 9.43 9.01 -10.07
CA ASN A 128 10.55 9.62 -10.78
C ASN A 128 10.90 11.05 -10.32
N ASN A 129 10.06 11.67 -9.50
CA ASN A 129 10.16 13.05 -9.00
C ASN A 129 10.13 14.11 -10.11
N ASP A 130 9.45 13.83 -11.22
CA ASP A 130 9.38 14.66 -12.42
C ASP A 130 7.94 15.10 -12.81
N ARG A 131 6.91 14.64 -12.10
CA ARG A 131 5.52 15.06 -12.32
C ARG A 131 5.26 16.52 -11.97
N ARG A 132 4.37 17.14 -12.74
CA ARG A 132 3.93 18.55 -12.63
C ARG A 132 2.42 18.70 -12.52
N ASP A 133 1.71 17.59 -12.53
CA ASP A 133 0.25 17.46 -12.66
C ASP A 133 -0.35 16.73 -11.46
N LEU A 134 0.22 16.97 -10.27
CA LEU A 134 -0.24 16.39 -9.02
C LEU A 134 -1.64 16.91 -8.68
N VAL A 135 -2.55 16.00 -8.35
CA VAL A 135 -3.95 16.33 -8.06
C VAL A 135 -4.50 15.43 -6.96
N ILE A 136 -5.30 16.02 -6.08
CA ILE A 136 -6.16 15.27 -5.17
C ILE A 136 -7.58 15.34 -5.71
N HIS A 137 -8.19 14.19 -5.95
CA HIS A 137 -9.59 14.07 -6.36
C HIS A 137 -10.48 14.04 -5.13
N ARG A 138 -11.41 14.98 -5.05
CA ARG A 138 -12.41 15.08 -3.98
C ARG A 138 -13.77 14.67 -4.52
N LEU A 139 -14.43 13.70 -3.90
CA LEU A 139 -15.76 13.26 -4.29
C LEU A 139 -16.57 12.77 -3.09
N ASN A 140 -17.90 12.78 -3.21
CA ASN A 140 -18.75 12.08 -2.26
C ASN A 140 -19.09 10.69 -2.84
N PRO A 141 -18.89 9.58 -2.11
CA PRO A 141 -19.14 8.24 -2.64
C PRO A 141 -20.63 7.99 -2.95
N LEU A 142 -21.55 8.77 -2.39
CA LEU A 142 -22.97 8.76 -2.74
C LEU A 142 -23.27 9.46 -4.07
N ASN A 143 -22.35 10.29 -4.56
CA ASN A 143 -22.45 10.96 -5.85
C ASN A 143 -21.10 10.98 -6.59
N PRO A 144 -20.56 9.80 -6.94
CA PRO A 144 -19.17 9.63 -7.37
C PRO A 144 -18.88 10.20 -8.76
N LYS A 145 -19.92 10.62 -9.49
CA LYS A 145 -19.77 11.27 -10.80
C LYS A 145 -19.44 12.76 -10.70
N ILE A 146 -19.59 13.37 -9.52
CA ILE A 146 -19.17 14.75 -9.26
C ILE A 146 -17.81 14.72 -8.56
N VAL A 147 -16.76 14.91 -9.34
CA VAL A 147 -15.37 14.96 -8.84
C VAL A 147 -14.86 16.39 -8.92
N GLN A 148 -14.25 16.83 -7.82
CA GLN A 148 -13.57 18.11 -7.70
C GLN A 148 -12.06 17.87 -7.63
N GLU A 149 -11.28 18.84 -8.11
CA GLU A 149 -9.82 18.71 -8.18
C GLU A 149 -9.13 19.75 -7.32
N ILE A 150 -8.19 19.29 -6.49
CA ILE A 150 -7.26 20.10 -5.73
C ILE A 150 -5.88 19.88 -6.35
N LYS A 151 -5.50 20.77 -7.27
CA LYS A 151 -4.21 20.71 -7.97
C LYS A 151 -3.14 21.32 -7.09
N LEU A 152 -1.96 20.70 -7.07
CA LEU A 152 -0.87 21.20 -6.26
C LEU A 152 0.48 21.12 -6.96
N LYS A 153 1.40 21.94 -6.47
CA LYS A 153 2.84 21.82 -6.72
C LYS A 153 3.59 22.03 -5.41
N TYR A 154 4.73 21.38 -5.26
CA TYR A 154 5.60 21.61 -4.12
C TYR A 154 6.32 22.95 -4.22
N PRO A 155 6.46 23.70 -3.11
CA PRO A 155 7.10 25.01 -3.11
C PRO A 155 8.61 24.94 -3.40
N ASP A 156 9.24 23.81 -3.07
CA ASP A 156 10.69 23.59 -3.12
C ASP A 156 11.16 22.66 -4.25
N GLN A 157 10.25 22.17 -5.10
CA GLN A 157 10.61 21.39 -6.30
C GLN A 157 10.89 22.33 -7.48
N THR A 158 12.16 22.67 -7.66
CA THR A 158 12.61 23.57 -8.74
C THR A 158 13.06 22.83 -10.00
N GLU A 159 13.42 21.55 -9.87
CA GLU A 159 13.87 20.66 -10.94
C GLU A 159 12.94 19.43 -11.04
N PHE A 160 12.81 18.87 -12.26
CA PHE A 160 11.88 17.77 -12.58
C PHE A 160 12.56 16.78 -13.55
N PRO A 161 13.31 15.77 -13.06
CA PRO A 161 13.58 15.50 -11.66
C PRO A 161 14.76 16.29 -11.10
N PRO A 162 14.82 16.51 -9.76
CA PRO A 162 16.03 16.99 -9.12
C PRO A 162 17.13 15.90 -9.13
N LYS A 163 18.33 16.29 -8.71
CA LYS A 163 19.43 15.32 -8.48
C LYS A 163 18.98 14.24 -7.51
N LYS A 164 19.53 13.02 -7.68
CA LYS A 164 19.09 11.82 -6.94
C LYS A 164 18.94 12.05 -5.43
N LYS A 165 19.93 12.67 -4.78
CA LYS A 165 19.92 12.93 -3.33
C LYS A 165 18.82 13.91 -2.85
N GLU A 166 18.20 14.65 -3.76
CA GLU A 166 17.17 15.66 -3.49
C GLU A 166 15.75 15.18 -3.90
N ARG A 167 15.62 13.93 -4.35
CA ARG A 167 14.34 13.33 -4.78
C ARG A 167 13.46 12.97 -3.59
N ASN A 168 12.79 13.99 -3.06
CA ASN A 168 11.85 13.88 -1.96
C ASN A 168 10.62 14.76 -2.27
N PHE A 169 9.94 14.38 -3.36
CA PHE A 169 8.74 14.99 -3.95
C PHE A 169 7.77 13.93 -4.49
N ASP A 170 7.90 12.73 -3.94
CA ASP A 170 7.04 11.58 -4.18
C ASP A 170 6.12 11.44 -2.98
N SER A 171 4.81 11.63 -3.14
CA SER A 171 3.88 11.54 -2.02
C SER A 171 3.00 10.33 -2.18
N GLU A 172 3.17 9.36 -1.28
CA GLU A 172 2.32 8.17 -1.29
C GLU A 172 1.15 8.33 -0.32
N ALA A 173 1.32 9.09 0.75
CA ALA A 173 0.32 9.18 1.80
C ALA A 173 -0.38 10.54 1.87
N THR A 174 -1.69 10.51 2.11
CA THR A 174 -2.52 11.70 2.33
C THR A 174 -3.41 11.57 3.56
N LEU A 175 -3.65 12.68 4.25
CA LEU A 175 -4.49 12.74 5.44
C LEU A 175 -5.35 14.00 5.41
N TRP A 176 -6.66 13.87 5.54
CA TRP A 176 -7.53 15.01 5.78
C TRP A 176 -7.63 15.28 7.29
N HIS A 177 -7.52 16.55 7.68
CA HIS A 177 -7.80 17.00 9.05
C HIS A 177 -8.11 18.51 9.05
N ASP A 178 -9.20 18.91 9.72
CA ASP A 178 -9.54 20.31 10.00
C ASP A 178 -9.49 21.24 8.76
N GLY A 179 -10.15 20.81 7.67
CA GLY A 179 -10.25 21.59 6.43
C GLY A 179 -8.99 21.61 5.56
N GLN A 180 -8.01 20.76 5.88
CA GLN A 180 -6.74 20.67 5.19
C GLN A 180 -6.46 19.23 4.75
N VAL A 181 -5.80 19.07 3.61
CA VAL A 181 -5.20 17.80 3.19
C VAL A 181 -3.69 17.91 3.39
N TYR A 182 -3.13 16.95 4.12
CA TYR A 182 -1.72 16.80 4.39
C TYR A 182 -1.17 15.73 3.45
N LEU A 183 0.06 15.95 2.97
CA LEU A 183 0.76 14.99 2.12
C LEU A 183 2.09 14.63 2.78
N PHE A 184 2.41 13.35 2.80
CA PHE A 184 3.66 12.82 3.33
C PHE A 184 4.45 12.19 2.20
N THR A 185 5.74 12.48 2.13
CA THR A 185 6.57 11.97 1.04
C THR A 185 7.27 10.66 1.36
N LYS A 186 7.48 9.89 0.31
CA LYS A 186 8.48 8.85 0.20
C LYS A 186 9.80 9.44 -0.30
N ASP A 187 10.85 9.30 0.50
CA ASP A 187 12.18 9.82 0.19
C ASP A 187 12.88 8.87 -0.79
N ARG A 188 12.72 9.14 -2.08
CA ARG A 188 13.40 8.43 -3.18
C ARG A 188 14.87 8.84 -3.33
N GLY A 189 15.40 9.69 -2.44
CA GLY A 189 16.73 10.25 -2.49
C GLY A 189 17.64 9.75 -1.38
N ALA A 190 17.59 10.45 -0.24
CA ALA A 190 18.44 10.13 0.91
C ALA A 190 17.87 8.98 1.75
N GLY A 191 16.54 8.79 1.72
CA GLY A 191 15.86 7.79 2.55
C GLY A 191 15.76 8.19 4.02
N GLU A 192 15.99 9.46 4.36
CA GLU A 192 16.20 9.90 5.74
C GLU A 192 15.01 10.68 6.32
N THR A 193 14.13 11.22 5.46
CA THR A 193 13.04 12.09 5.91
C THR A 193 11.76 11.97 5.10
N SER A 194 10.62 12.01 5.76
CA SER A 194 9.33 12.31 5.09
C SER A 194 9.01 13.79 5.24
N LYS A 195 8.87 14.50 4.12
CA LYS A 195 8.40 15.90 4.12
C LYS A 195 6.89 15.90 4.29
N VAL A 196 6.40 16.87 5.07
CA VAL A 196 4.97 17.05 5.31
C VAL A 196 4.53 18.35 4.67
N TYR A 197 3.65 18.26 3.69
CA TYR A 197 3.03 19.40 3.03
C TYR A 197 1.55 19.50 3.40
N THR A 198 0.95 20.66 3.13
CA THR A 198 -0.51 20.82 3.24
C THR A 198 -1.09 21.74 2.16
N VAL A 199 -2.33 21.47 1.77
CA VAL A 199 -3.20 22.29 0.92
C VAL A 199 -4.61 22.38 1.54
N PRO A 200 -5.40 23.43 1.23
CA PRO A 200 -6.82 23.46 1.60
C PRO A 200 -7.62 22.32 0.95
N ASP A 201 -8.68 21.86 1.61
CA ASP A 201 -9.55 20.77 1.16
C ASP A 201 -10.58 21.13 0.08
N ARG A 202 -10.44 22.32 -0.52
CA ARG A 202 -11.38 22.86 -1.51
C ARG A 202 -10.78 22.87 -2.91
N PRO A 203 -11.59 22.70 -3.97
CA PRO A 203 -11.09 22.72 -5.34
C PRO A 203 -10.35 24.01 -5.68
N GLY A 204 -9.25 23.86 -6.41
CA GLY A 204 -8.37 24.97 -6.77
C GLY A 204 -6.98 24.50 -7.18
N SER A 205 -6.11 25.48 -7.45
CA SER A 205 -4.69 25.25 -7.73
C SER A 205 -3.84 25.91 -6.65
N TYR A 206 -3.00 25.14 -5.99
CA TYR A 206 -2.24 25.57 -4.83
C TYR A 206 -0.74 25.38 -5.03
N THR A 207 0.05 26.28 -4.43
CA THR A 207 1.40 25.93 -4.02
C THR A 207 1.28 25.38 -2.62
N ALA A 208 1.68 24.12 -2.41
CA ALA A 208 1.58 23.49 -1.10
C ALA A 208 2.46 24.22 -0.08
N LYS A 209 2.10 24.14 1.19
CA LYS A 209 2.93 24.67 2.28
C LYS A 209 3.74 23.53 2.89
N LEU A 210 5.07 23.61 2.83
CA LEU A 210 5.95 22.71 3.57
C LEU A 210 5.88 23.04 5.06
N LEU A 211 5.48 22.07 5.88
CA LEU A 211 5.31 22.23 7.33
C LEU A 211 6.54 21.76 8.11
N THR A 212 7.03 20.56 7.80
CA THR A 212 8.15 19.94 8.52
C THR A 212 8.80 18.83 7.69
N LYS A 213 9.89 18.26 8.21
CA LYS A 213 10.51 17.02 7.75
C LYS A 213 10.62 16.07 8.93
N LEU A 214 9.90 14.95 8.87
CA LEU A 214 9.93 13.90 9.88
C LEU A 214 11.18 13.05 9.67
N ALA A 215 11.97 12.85 10.72
CA ALA A 215 13.17 12.01 10.67
C ALA A 215 12.81 10.53 10.87
N ILE A 216 12.33 9.90 9.80
CA ILE A 216 11.97 8.48 9.71
C ILE A 216 12.63 7.89 8.45
N SER A 217 12.87 6.57 8.42
CA SER A 217 13.25 5.89 7.18
C SER A 217 12.13 6.16 6.18
N GLY A 218 12.42 6.99 5.18
CA GLY A 218 11.42 7.74 4.41
C GLY A 218 10.60 6.90 3.43
N GLU A 219 10.34 5.63 3.70
CA GLU A 219 9.59 4.73 2.82
C GLU A 219 8.09 4.75 3.11
N VAL A 220 7.53 5.94 3.40
CA VAL A 220 6.12 6.12 3.76
C VAL A 220 5.20 5.61 2.67
N THR A 221 4.19 4.83 3.03
CA THR A 221 3.18 4.27 2.11
C THR A 221 1.78 4.81 2.41
N ASP A 222 1.40 4.97 3.68
CA ASP A 222 0.12 5.60 4.05
C ASP A 222 0.18 6.37 5.38
N ALA A 223 -0.84 7.19 5.65
CA ALA A 223 -0.96 8.03 6.82
C ALA A 223 -2.40 8.06 7.36
N THR A 224 -2.56 7.83 8.67
CA THR A 224 -3.88 7.86 9.31
C THR A 224 -3.83 8.51 10.68
N LEU A 225 -4.89 9.25 11.03
CA LEU A 225 -5.04 9.96 12.30
C LEU A 225 -6.16 9.32 13.11
N SER A 226 -5.91 9.11 14.40
CA SER A 226 -6.93 8.57 15.31
C SER A 226 -8.13 9.52 15.39
N PRO A 227 -9.36 9.01 15.61
CA PRO A 227 -10.56 9.83 15.70
C PRO A 227 -10.46 11.00 16.68
N ASN A 228 -9.78 10.81 17.81
CA ASN A 228 -9.54 11.88 18.79
C ASN A 228 -8.45 12.90 18.39
N GLY A 229 -7.77 12.72 17.26
CA GLY A 229 -6.74 13.62 16.74
C GLY A 229 -5.41 13.58 17.49
N ARG A 230 -5.17 12.54 18.30
CA ARG A 230 -4.00 12.45 19.21
C ARG A 230 -2.91 11.50 18.75
N ARG A 231 -3.19 10.60 17.80
CA ARG A 231 -2.22 9.65 17.26
C ARG A 231 -2.19 9.70 15.75
N LEU A 232 -1.03 9.95 15.17
CA LEU A 232 -0.76 9.79 13.75
C LEU A 232 0.05 8.52 13.56
N VAL A 233 -0.39 7.68 12.65
CA VAL A 233 0.36 6.52 12.17
C VAL A 233 0.82 6.80 10.76
N LEU A 234 2.11 6.59 10.50
CA LEU A 234 2.68 6.48 9.16
C LEU A 234 3.11 5.03 8.93
N MET A 235 2.57 4.43 7.88
CA MET A 235 3.03 3.13 7.39
C MET A 235 4.29 3.33 6.57
N ALA A 236 5.23 2.39 6.65
CA ALA A 236 6.43 2.39 5.84
C ALA A 236 6.93 0.96 5.60
N ARG A 237 6.34 0.27 4.61
CA ARG A 237 6.62 -1.14 4.29
C ARG A 237 6.47 -2.08 5.48
N GLU A 238 7.57 -2.59 6.03
CA GLU A 238 7.57 -3.49 7.19
C GLU A 238 7.74 -2.72 8.50
N GLU A 239 7.31 -1.46 8.53
CA GLU A 239 7.42 -0.58 9.69
C GLU A 239 6.16 0.26 9.86
N MET A 240 5.89 0.61 11.12
CA MET A 240 4.86 1.55 11.50
C MET A 240 5.45 2.60 12.45
N PHE A 241 5.24 3.88 12.15
CA PHE A 241 5.67 5.00 12.99
C PHE A 241 4.47 5.64 13.67
N VAL A 242 4.42 5.55 15.00
CA VAL A 242 3.33 6.09 15.82
C VAL A 242 3.79 7.38 16.48
N PHE A 243 3.11 8.48 16.17
CA PHE A 243 3.36 9.79 16.74
C PHE A 243 2.20 10.17 17.65
N GLU A 244 2.49 10.65 18.86
CA GLU A 244 1.47 11.08 19.82
C GLU A 244 1.61 12.55 20.19
N GLY A 245 0.48 13.20 20.45
CA GLY A 245 0.44 14.58 20.92
C GLY A 245 -0.98 15.08 21.16
N GLU A 246 -1.11 16.25 21.79
CA GLU A 246 -2.42 16.84 22.12
C GLU A 246 -3.22 17.32 20.89
N ASN A 247 -2.55 17.46 19.74
CA ASN A 247 -3.12 17.82 18.44
C ASN A 247 -2.11 17.56 17.32
N LEU A 248 -2.54 17.63 16.05
CA LEU A 248 -1.69 17.37 14.88
C LEU A 248 -0.41 18.24 14.84
N ALA A 249 -0.48 19.51 15.27
CA ALA A 249 0.69 20.38 15.30
C ALA A 249 1.75 19.95 16.34
N ALA A 250 1.32 19.35 17.45
CA ALA A 250 2.22 18.74 18.43
C ALA A 250 2.76 17.39 17.93
N ILE A 251 1.90 16.56 17.35
CA ILE A 251 2.23 15.27 16.74
C ILE A 251 3.36 15.41 15.71
N LEU A 252 3.27 16.37 14.79
CA LEU A 252 4.27 16.61 13.73
C LEU A 252 5.65 17.09 14.26
N LYS A 253 5.77 17.34 15.56
CA LYS A 253 7.03 17.67 16.26
C LYS A 253 7.49 16.54 17.19
N ALA A 254 6.65 15.54 17.42
CA ALA A 254 6.96 14.43 18.31
C ALA A 254 7.98 13.50 17.66
N LYS A 255 8.72 12.78 18.52
CA LYS A 255 9.53 11.65 18.09
C LYS A 255 8.58 10.43 18.00
N PRO A 256 8.59 9.69 16.89
CA PRO A 256 7.73 8.52 16.77
C PRO A 256 8.25 7.35 17.59
N GLU A 257 7.33 6.52 18.07
CA GLU A 257 7.60 5.12 18.34
C GLU A 257 7.68 4.38 17.00
N ARG A 258 8.69 3.52 16.84
CA ARG A 258 8.88 2.68 15.66
C ARG A 258 8.51 1.25 16.03
N ILE A 259 7.48 0.73 15.37
CA ILE A 259 7.01 -0.64 15.53
C ILE A 259 7.42 -1.44 14.28
N SER A 260 8.06 -2.58 14.51
CA SER A 260 8.49 -3.48 13.44
C SER A 260 7.33 -4.36 13.00
N LEU A 261 7.03 -4.33 11.69
CA LEU A 261 6.07 -5.19 11.00
C LEU A 261 6.76 -6.23 10.11
N LYS A 262 8.02 -6.58 10.44
CA LYS A 262 8.84 -7.52 9.67
C LYS A 262 8.11 -8.84 9.41
N GLY A 263 8.04 -9.24 8.14
CA GLY A 263 7.38 -10.46 7.69
C GLY A 263 6.00 -10.22 7.08
N LEU A 264 5.39 -9.03 7.25
CA LEU A 264 4.13 -8.69 6.58
C LEU A 264 4.30 -8.37 5.10
N GLY A 265 5.53 -8.09 4.67
CA GLY A 265 5.79 -7.55 3.34
C GLY A 265 5.46 -6.06 3.27
N GLN A 266 5.04 -5.62 2.09
CA GLN A 266 4.81 -4.21 1.82
C GLN A 266 3.42 -3.81 2.32
N THR A 267 3.38 -3.21 3.52
CA THR A 267 2.17 -2.55 4.01
C THR A 267 1.94 -1.26 3.24
N GLU A 268 0.70 -1.06 2.85
CA GLU A 268 0.25 0.06 2.05
C GLU A 268 -0.78 0.83 2.87
N GLY A 269 -2.07 0.56 2.66
CA GLY A 269 -3.14 1.29 3.33
C GLY A 269 -3.26 1.03 4.84
N ALA A 270 -3.58 2.07 5.61
CA ALA A 270 -3.96 1.97 7.01
C ALA A 270 -5.08 2.96 7.37
N VAL A 271 -6.02 2.53 8.22
CA VAL A 271 -7.10 3.41 8.71
C VAL A 271 -7.44 3.11 10.16
N PHE A 272 -7.64 4.15 10.97
CA PHE A 272 -8.14 3.99 12.32
C PHE A 272 -9.63 3.67 12.31
N ALA A 273 -10.02 2.57 12.94
CA ALA A 273 -11.41 2.22 13.22
C ALA A 273 -11.89 2.78 14.57
N THR A 274 -10.99 2.86 15.53
CA THR A 274 -11.19 3.49 16.85
C THR A 274 -9.93 4.27 17.23
N ASP A 275 -9.86 4.84 18.43
CA ASP A 275 -8.64 5.49 18.91
C ASP A 275 -7.46 4.52 19.09
N ALA A 276 -7.68 3.20 19.10
CA ALA A 276 -6.66 2.17 19.30
C ALA A 276 -6.59 1.14 18.16
N LEU A 277 -7.70 0.85 17.49
CA LEU A 277 -7.77 -0.18 16.45
C LEU A 277 -7.46 0.40 15.08
N LEU A 278 -6.48 -0.19 14.39
CA LEU A 278 -6.15 0.06 12.99
C LEU A 278 -6.54 -1.12 12.12
N TYR A 279 -7.01 -0.84 10.92
CA TYR A 279 -6.95 -1.78 9.80
C TYR A 279 -5.73 -1.47 8.94
N ILE A 280 -4.99 -2.50 8.52
CA ILE A 280 -3.79 -2.39 7.68
C ILE A 280 -3.92 -3.35 6.49
N SER A 281 -3.66 -2.86 5.28
CA SER A 281 -3.60 -3.68 4.06
C SER A 281 -2.15 -3.85 3.58
N THR A 282 -1.89 -4.95 2.86
CA THR A 282 -0.62 -5.18 2.16
C THR A 282 -0.82 -5.35 0.66
N GLU A 283 0.22 -5.11 -0.15
CA GLU A 283 0.18 -5.36 -1.60
C GLU A 283 -0.18 -6.81 -1.95
N GLN A 284 0.16 -7.76 -1.06
CA GLN A 284 -0.15 -9.19 -1.22
C GLN A 284 -1.62 -9.52 -0.92
N GLY A 285 -2.41 -8.49 -0.57
CA GLY A 285 -3.85 -8.56 -0.32
C GLY A 285 -4.20 -8.93 1.13
N GLY A 286 -3.25 -9.01 2.06
CA GLY A 286 -3.60 -9.27 3.46
C GLY A 286 -4.30 -8.08 4.09
N LEU A 287 -5.39 -8.30 4.83
CA LEU A 287 -6.03 -7.30 5.68
C LEU A 287 -5.87 -7.70 7.14
N TYR A 288 -5.34 -6.78 7.95
CA TYR A 288 -4.98 -7.02 9.34
C TYR A 288 -5.66 -6.02 10.26
N GLU A 289 -5.94 -6.44 11.49
CA GLU A 289 -6.22 -5.59 12.65
C GLU A 289 -4.94 -5.41 13.46
N TYR A 290 -4.68 -4.19 13.90
CA TYR A 290 -3.62 -3.89 14.87
C TYR A 290 -4.19 -3.05 16.01
N GLU A 291 -3.97 -3.50 17.26
CA GLU A 291 -4.40 -2.76 18.45
C GLU A 291 -3.23 -2.02 19.09
N LEU A 292 -3.24 -0.67 19.02
CA LEU A 292 -2.30 0.18 19.72
C LEU A 292 -2.57 0.17 21.23
N LYS A 293 -1.50 0.08 22.01
CA LYS A 293 -1.53 0.18 23.47
C LYS A 293 -1.71 1.60 23.98
#